data_AF-A0A4Z0VB37-F1
#
_entry.id   AF-A0A4Z0VB37-F1
#
_cell.length_a   1.000
_cell.length_b   1.000
_cell.length_c   1.000
_cell.angle_alpha   90.00
_cell.angle_beta   90.00
_cell.angle_gamma   90.00
#
_symmetry.space_group_name_H-M   'P 1'
#
loop_
_entity.id
_entity.type
_entity.pdbx_description
1 polymer ?
#
loop_
_entity_poly.entity_id
_entity_poly.type
_entity_poly.pdbx_seq_one_letter_code
_entity_poly.pdbx_strand_id
1 'polypeptide(L)'
;MLKNKIAKRIAWASGALIASLVIVMVVCDRMVNHAAKDRLYDSVEDMPHRKVGLVLGTSPISTWNGRRNYYFDHRIKAAADLYNTGKVDWLVVSGGDYRNTENGYDEPVAMRDSLIKQGVDSIHIVLDYDGTRTLNSIAKMRDVYRLDSIVIISQEYHNERALYQSKHLGIDAIGYNAKTPGRRTSWWRNRGREVLARVKLFIDIVRDVQPDIKESMVSDFTESKLEFLSESHIQTEYGDLICLKPDMSRLTMDMICGEIPSADNDSIVLAFAGAFTGSTSGKGHINIAGNHVSGGKIYRGYRCKRNTGAFTWSPLSGPQFFYDDYQSAMEKAAREGGMGFAQEMMIHHCKGVKTARKLGNKNVFRALCLNKENQLALYESLGIVTFGNFINALLSQGVKEALYTDMGQGWNYCFYRLNADESSPKYLHNKPLPYASNFVVLKVKQ
;
A
#
# COMPACT_ATOMS: atom_id res chain seq x y z
N MET A 1 61.16 36.90 23.54
CA MET A 1 61.49 35.45 23.46
C MET A 1 60.37 34.52 23.94
N LEU A 2 59.70 34.77 25.08
CA LEU A 2 58.69 33.87 25.66
C LEU A 2 57.43 33.72 24.78
N LYS A 3 56.91 34.81 24.19
CA LYS A 3 55.75 34.78 23.26
C LYS A 3 55.96 33.88 22.04
N ASN A 4 57.17 33.87 21.45
CA ASN A 4 57.50 32.99 20.32
C ASN A 4 57.60 31.51 20.72
N LYS A 5 58.00 31.19 21.96
CA LYS A 5 58.01 29.81 22.45
C LYS A 5 56.59 29.29 22.70
N ILE A 6 55.70 30.13 23.22
CA ILE A 6 54.28 29.79 23.44
C ILE A 6 53.56 29.63 22.10
N ALA A 7 53.75 30.57 21.15
CA ALA A 7 53.17 30.46 19.81
C ALA A 7 53.64 29.20 19.06
N LYS A 8 54.93 28.84 19.17
CA LYS A 8 55.44 27.58 18.62
C LYS A 8 54.78 26.37 19.30
N ARG A 9 54.70 26.32 20.63
CA ARG A 9 54.05 25.21 21.36
C ARG A 9 52.57 25.04 20.99
N ILE A 10 51.84 26.15 20.83
CA ILE A 10 50.44 26.14 20.36
C ILE A 10 50.39 25.61 18.92
N ALA A 11 51.26 26.07 18.02
CA ALA A 11 51.31 25.56 16.65
C ALA A 11 51.63 24.05 16.57
N TRP A 12 52.55 23.56 17.40
CA TRP A 12 52.86 22.13 17.51
C TRP A 12 51.69 21.32 18.10
N ALA A 13 51.02 21.83 19.13
CA ALA A 13 49.85 21.18 19.73
C ALA A 13 48.66 21.13 18.75
N SER A 14 48.38 22.24 18.05
CA SER A 14 47.36 22.28 17.00
C SER A 14 47.72 21.36 15.83
N GLY A 15 48.99 21.32 15.43
CA GLY A 15 49.48 20.39 14.40
C GLY A 15 49.31 18.92 14.81
N ALA A 16 49.63 18.57 16.05
CA ALA A 16 49.46 17.22 16.59
C ALA A 16 47.99 16.81 16.68
N LEU A 17 47.10 17.74 17.07
CA LEU A 17 45.65 17.52 17.09
C LEU A 17 45.07 17.31 15.70
N ILE A 18 45.50 18.11 14.72
CA ILE A 18 45.09 17.93 13.32
C ILE A 18 45.59 16.58 12.79
N ALA A 19 46.85 16.23 13.08
CA ALA A 19 47.42 14.94 12.68
C ALA A 19 46.67 13.76 13.30
N SER A 20 46.30 13.83 14.58
CA SER A 20 45.54 12.76 15.24
C SER A 20 44.13 12.62 14.65
N LEU A 21 43.44 13.72 14.36
CA LEU A 21 42.15 13.69 13.67
C LEU A 21 42.25 13.07 12.26
N VAL A 22 43.30 13.39 11.52
CA VAL A 22 43.57 12.79 10.20
C VAL A 22 43.84 11.30 10.32
N ILE A 23 44.63 10.86 11.31
CA ILE A 23 44.89 9.45 11.57
C ILE A 23 43.57 8.71 11.88
N VAL A 24 42.72 9.27 12.75
CA VAL A 24 41.41 8.68 13.07
C VAL A 24 40.55 8.53 11.81
N MET A 25 40.46 9.57 10.97
CA MET A 25 39.72 9.50 9.70
C MET A 25 40.24 8.39 8.79
N VAL A 26 41.57 8.26 8.66
CA VAL A 26 42.20 7.22 7.82
C VAL A 26 41.96 5.81 8.38
N VAL A 27 42.05 5.63 9.70
CA VAL A 27 41.78 4.34 10.35
C VAL A 27 40.32 3.93 10.14
N CYS A 28 39.37 4.84 10.40
CA CYS A 28 37.95 4.59 10.16
C CYS A 28 37.66 4.22 8.70
N ASP A 29 38.26 4.94 7.74
CA ASP A 29 38.11 4.64 6.32
C ASP A 29 38.63 3.24 5.97
N ARG A 30 39.83 2.88 6.46
CA ARG A 30 40.41 1.55 6.22
C ARG A 30 39.60 0.43 6.84
N MET A 31 39.09 0.61 8.05
CA MET A 31 38.26 -0.40 8.72
C MET A 31 36.96 -0.65 7.95
N VAL A 32 36.32 0.43 7.46
CA VAL A 32 35.10 0.33 6.66
C VAL A 32 35.37 -0.37 5.32
N ASN A 33 36.42 0.01 4.59
CA ASN A 33 36.77 -0.64 3.32
C ASN A 33 37.14 -2.12 3.53
N HIS A 34 37.87 -2.43 4.60
CA HIS A 34 38.25 -3.81 4.92
C HIS A 34 37.04 -4.69 5.26
N ALA A 35 36.06 -4.15 5.98
CA ALA A 35 34.83 -4.88 6.31
C ALA A 35 33.94 -5.16 5.09
N ALA A 36 34.03 -4.31 4.05
CA ALA A 36 33.28 -4.45 2.81
C ALA A 36 33.98 -5.32 1.75
N LYS A 37 35.26 -5.64 1.97
CA LYS A 37 36.07 -6.43 1.04
C LYS A 37 35.39 -7.78 0.75
N ASP A 38 35.38 -8.18 -0.52
CA ASP A 38 34.79 -9.43 -1.04
C ASP A 38 33.26 -9.53 -0.85
N ARG A 39 32.57 -8.44 -0.50
CA ARG A 39 31.11 -8.37 -0.33
C ARG A 39 30.44 -7.30 -1.20
N LEU A 40 31.19 -6.68 -2.09
CA LEU A 40 30.71 -5.68 -3.05
C LEU A 40 30.71 -6.27 -4.46
N TYR A 41 29.64 -5.99 -5.20
CA TYR A 41 29.42 -6.49 -6.55
C TYR A 41 29.13 -5.31 -7.49
N ASP A 42 29.78 -5.32 -8.65
CA ASP A 42 29.59 -4.31 -9.72
C ASP A 42 28.82 -4.86 -10.93
N SER A 43 28.71 -6.19 -11.04
CA SER A 43 27.98 -6.92 -12.08
C SER A 43 26.81 -7.68 -11.45
N VAL A 44 25.68 -7.67 -12.15
CA VAL A 44 24.45 -8.38 -11.76
C VAL A 44 24.69 -9.89 -11.83
N GLU A 45 25.42 -10.34 -12.84
CA GLU A 45 25.67 -11.74 -13.14
C GLU A 45 26.39 -12.44 -11.98
N ASP A 46 27.41 -11.78 -11.41
CA ASP A 46 28.25 -12.28 -10.32
C ASP A 46 27.54 -12.32 -8.96
N MET A 47 26.38 -11.69 -8.86
CA MET A 47 25.69 -11.48 -7.60
C MET A 47 24.94 -12.74 -7.15
N PRO A 48 25.11 -13.19 -5.90
CA PRO A 48 24.28 -14.26 -5.37
C PRO A 48 22.85 -13.76 -5.14
N HIS A 49 21.89 -14.65 -5.36
CA HIS A 49 20.49 -14.37 -5.09
C HIS A 49 20.25 -14.16 -3.59
N ARG A 50 19.44 -13.15 -3.23
CA ARG A 50 18.91 -12.93 -1.88
C ARG A 50 17.47 -12.46 -1.97
N LYS A 51 16.65 -12.87 -1.01
CA LYS A 51 15.21 -12.57 -0.98
C LYS A 51 14.88 -11.07 -1.04
N VAL A 52 15.65 -10.22 -0.35
CA VAL A 52 15.32 -8.79 -0.19
C VAL A 52 16.51 -7.90 -0.55
N GLY A 53 16.25 -6.91 -1.41
CA GLY A 53 17.12 -5.78 -1.72
C GLY A 53 16.71 -4.50 -0.99
N LEU A 54 17.52 -4.04 -0.05
CA LEU A 54 17.39 -2.74 0.61
C LEU A 54 17.97 -1.63 -0.26
N VAL A 55 17.10 -0.82 -0.87
CA VAL A 55 17.46 0.40 -1.59
C VAL A 55 17.58 1.55 -0.58
N LEU A 56 18.79 2.00 -0.33
CA LEU A 56 19.03 3.12 0.58
C LEU A 56 18.57 4.44 -0.07
N GLY A 57 18.14 5.40 0.76
CA GLY A 57 17.56 6.68 0.30
C GLY A 57 18.53 7.57 -0.46
N THR A 58 18.05 8.15 -1.57
CA THR A 58 18.63 9.37 -2.14
C THR A 58 17.54 10.26 -2.72
N SER A 59 17.74 11.58 -2.62
CA SER A 59 16.83 12.55 -3.21
C SER A 59 16.74 12.43 -4.74
N PRO A 60 15.55 12.46 -5.37
CA PRO A 60 15.40 12.50 -6.82
C PRO A 60 15.88 13.83 -7.42
N ILE A 61 15.85 14.90 -6.62
CA ILE A 61 16.29 16.25 -7.00
C ILE A 61 17.47 16.66 -6.14
N SER A 62 18.51 17.21 -6.75
CA SER A 62 19.65 17.75 -6.02
C SER A 62 19.22 18.98 -5.22
N THR A 63 19.29 18.88 -3.90
CA THR A 63 18.94 19.92 -2.92
C THR A 63 19.74 21.22 -3.05
N TRP A 64 20.78 21.24 -3.88
CA TRP A 64 21.66 22.39 -4.06
C TRP A 64 21.36 23.22 -5.31
N ASN A 65 20.74 22.62 -6.34
CA ASN A 65 20.53 23.29 -7.63
C ASN A 65 19.16 23.00 -8.24
N GLY A 66 18.28 22.25 -7.56
CA GLY A 66 16.96 21.88 -8.06
C GLY A 66 16.98 21.00 -9.31
N ARG A 67 18.14 20.47 -9.72
CA ARG A 67 18.29 19.65 -10.93
C ARG A 67 18.14 18.17 -10.62
N ARG A 68 17.77 17.40 -11.64
CA ARG A 68 17.72 15.93 -11.62
C ARG A 68 18.98 15.31 -11.02
N ASN A 69 18.81 14.38 -10.08
CA ASN A 69 19.92 13.69 -9.42
C ASN A 69 20.26 12.37 -10.10
N TYR A 70 21.37 12.33 -10.85
CA TYR A 70 21.83 11.10 -11.50
C TYR A 70 22.22 9.97 -10.54
N TYR A 71 22.54 10.28 -9.26
CA TYR A 71 22.77 9.23 -8.26
C TYR A 71 21.50 8.45 -7.93
N PHE A 72 20.35 9.14 -7.97
CA PHE A 72 19.03 8.53 -7.82
C PHE A 72 18.73 7.63 -9.01
N ASP A 73 18.82 8.18 -10.23
CA ASP A 73 18.54 7.43 -11.46
C ASP A 73 19.34 6.12 -11.55
N HIS A 74 20.64 6.19 -11.27
CA HIS A 74 21.50 5.00 -11.30
C HIS A 74 21.17 3.99 -10.19
N ARG A 75 20.68 4.45 -9.04
CA ARG A 75 20.29 3.55 -7.94
C ARG A 75 18.97 2.86 -8.21
N ILE A 76 17.97 3.59 -8.72
CA ILE A 76 16.70 3.00 -9.16
C ILE A 76 16.96 1.99 -10.28
N LYS A 77 17.82 2.35 -11.25
CA LYS A 77 18.21 1.41 -12.30
C LYS A 77 18.88 0.16 -11.74
N ALA A 78 19.85 0.31 -10.85
CA ALA A 78 20.53 -0.82 -10.23
C ALA A 78 19.54 -1.76 -9.50
N ALA A 79 18.58 -1.20 -8.76
CA ALA A 79 17.56 -1.98 -8.06
C ALA A 79 16.60 -2.68 -9.02
N ALA A 80 16.15 -1.98 -10.07
CA ALA A 80 15.31 -2.57 -11.11
C ALA A 80 16.04 -3.70 -11.86
N ASP A 81 17.32 -3.51 -12.21
CA ASP A 81 18.12 -4.53 -12.89
C ASP A 81 18.24 -5.81 -12.03
N LEU A 82 18.49 -5.68 -10.72
CA LEU A 82 18.55 -6.83 -9.80
C LEU A 82 17.21 -7.56 -9.67
N TYR A 83 16.11 -6.83 -9.62
CA TYR A 83 14.77 -7.41 -9.55
C TYR A 83 14.41 -8.14 -10.84
N ASN A 84 14.57 -7.47 -11.99
CA ASN A 84 14.22 -8.01 -13.31
C ASN A 84 15.07 -9.24 -13.70
N THR A 85 16.26 -9.40 -13.10
CA THR A 85 17.14 -10.56 -13.30
C THR A 85 16.96 -11.64 -12.23
N GLY A 86 16.02 -11.47 -11.30
CA GLY A 86 15.74 -12.45 -10.23
C GLY A 86 16.84 -12.59 -9.19
N LYS A 87 17.74 -11.60 -9.08
CA LYS A 87 18.77 -11.58 -8.03
C LYS A 87 18.20 -11.14 -6.68
N VAL A 88 17.09 -10.40 -6.71
CA VAL A 88 16.26 -10.09 -5.54
C VAL A 88 14.78 -10.30 -5.86
N ASP A 89 14.03 -10.81 -4.89
CA ASP A 89 12.58 -11.03 -5.03
C ASP A 89 11.77 -9.81 -4.60
N TRP A 90 12.25 -9.10 -3.58
CA TRP A 90 11.60 -7.90 -3.02
C TRP A 90 12.59 -6.76 -2.90
N LEU A 91 12.07 -5.54 -3.00
CA LEU A 91 12.79 -4.30 -2.80
C LEU A 91 12.19 -3.56 -1.61
N VAL A 92 13.01 -3.20 -0.64
CA VAL A 92 12.63 -2.23 0.40
C VAL A 92 13.24 -0.89 0.04
N VAL A 93 12.42 0.12 -0.19
CA VAL A 93 12.88 1.48 -0.49
C VAL A 93 12.86 2.33 0.77
N SER A 94 14.04 2.53 1.35
CA SER A 94 14.21 3.17 2.66
C SER A 94 14.64 4.63 2.50
N GLY A 95 13.83 5.57 2.98
CA GLY A 95 14.08 7.01 2.87
C GLY A 95 13.39 7.81 3.97
N GLY A 96 13.59 9.13 3.97
CA GLY A 96 12.91 10.04 4.91
C GLY A 96 11.58 10.56 4.37
N ASP A 97 10.60 10.76 5.26
CA ASP A 97 9.43 11.59 4.95
C ASP A 97 9.79 13.07 5.12
N TYR A 98 9.90 13.79 3.99
CA TYR A 98 10.19 15.22 3.97
C TYR A 98 8.98 16.06 3.56
N ARG A 99 7.76 15.51 3.52
CA ARG A 99 6.55 16.22 3.05
C ARG A 99 6.26 17.53 3.81
N ASN A 100 6.67 17.60 5.09
CA ASN A 100 6.49 18.77 5.94
C ASN A 100 7.64 19.80 5.85
N THR A 101 8.56 19.67 4.89
CA THR A 101 9.68 20.60 4.69
C THR A 101 9.44 21.54 3.52
N GLU A 102 10.12 22.69 3.49
CA GLU A 102 10.04 23.64 2.37
C GLU A 102 10.62 22.99 1.10
N ASN A 103 9.81 22.81 0.06
CA ASN A 103 10.08 21.94 -1.11
C ASN A 103 10.14 20.43 -0.79
N GLY A 104 9.37 20.00 0.21
CA GLY A 104 9.27 18.63 0.67
C GLY A 104 8.84 17.64 -0.41
N TYR A 105 9.39 16.43 -0.32
CA TYR A 105 9.03 15.29 -1.17
C TYR A 105 9.00 14.01 -0.33
N ASP A 106 8.27 13.02 -0.81
CA ASP A 106 8.23 11.69 -0.21
C ASP A 106 9.29 10.82 -0.91
N GLU A 107 10.41 10.57 -0.23
CA GLU A 107 11.56 9.86 -0.80
C GLU A 107 11.24 8.38 -1.11
N PRO A 108 10.63 7.59 -0.19
CA PRO A 108 10.16 6.24 -0.51
C PRO A 108 9.20 6.17 -1.70
N VAL A 109 8.18 7.05 -1.76
CA VAL A 109 7.22 7.07 -2.87
C VAL A 109 7.90 7.42 -4.19
N ALA A 110 8.81 8.40 -4.19
CA ALA A 110 9.56 8.75 -5.40
C ALA A 110 10.39 7.57 -5.92
N MET A 111 11.02 6.79 -5.03
CA MET A 111 11.75 5.58 -5.40
C MET A 111 10.81 4.51 -5.98
N ARG A 112 9.69 4.22 -5.31
CA ARG A 112 8.67 3.26 -5.78
C ARG A 112 8.17 3.62 -7.18
N ASP A 113 7.72 4.85 -7.38
CA ASP A 113 7.16 5.30 -8.67
C ASP A 113 8.20 5.21 -9.79
N SER A 114 9.47 5.41 -9.46
CA SER A 114 10.58 5.30 -10.41
C SER A 114 10.96 3.85 -10.72
N LEU A 115 10.83 2.94 -9.75
CA LEU A 115 11.03 1.50 -9.94
C LEU A 115 9.91 0.89 -10.79
N ILE A 116 8.66 1.27 -10.53
CA ILE A 116 7.49 0.86 -11.33
C ILE A 116 7.69 1.25 -12.80
N LYS A 117 8.17 2.47 -13.07
CA LYS A 117 8.52 2.92 -14.43
C LYS A 117 9.63 2.09 -15.09
N GLN A 118 10.44 1.38 -14.33
CA GLN A 118 11.50 0.49 -14.83
C GLN A 118 11.07 -0.98 -14.85
N GLY A 119 9.78 -1.27 -14.70
CA GLY A 119 9.22 -2.62 -14.83
C GLY A 119 9.22 -3.44 -13.55
N VAL A 120 9.54 -2.84 -12.40
CA VAL A 120 9.39 -3.50 -11.10
C VAL A 120 7.92 -3.51 -10.71
N ASP A 121 7.42 -4.68 -10.32
CA ASP A 121 6.05 -4.81 -9.84
C ASP A 121 5.89 -4.09 -8.47
N SER A 122 4.83 -3.29 -8.32
CA SER A 122 4.63 -2.43 -7.15
C SER A 122 4.51 -3.23 -5.85
N ILE A 123 4.02 -4.47 -5.88
CA ILE A 123 3.95 -5.29 -4.68
C ILE A 123 5.26 -5.80 -4.19
N HIS A 124 6.22 -5.98 -5.07
CA HIS A 124 7.55 -6.36 -4.67
C HIS A 124 8.32 -5.16 -4.12
N ILE A 125 7.65 -4.02 -3.87
CA ILE A 125 8.24 -2.81 -3.30
C ILE A 125 7.58 -2.47 -1.96
N VAL A 126 8.38 -2.53 -0.89
CA VAL A 126 7.97 -2.10 0.45
C VAL A 126 8.54 -0.71 0.73
N LEU A 127 7.68 0.23 1.12
CA LEU A 127 8.09 1.57 1.54
C LEU A 127 8.60 1.54 2.98
N ASP A 128 9.77 2.09 3.24
CA ASP A 128 10.32 2.27 4.58
C ASP A 128 10.62 3.75 4.86
N TYR A 129 9.87 4.34 5.79
CA TYR A 129 9.97 5.75 6.19
C TYR A 129 10.96 6.02 7.33
N ASP A 130 11.57 4.98 7.90
CA ASP A 130 12.56 5.11 8.98
C ASP A 130 13.99 5.37 8.45
N GLY A 131 14.14 5.55 7.13
CA GLY A 131 15.41 5.65 6.40
C GLY A 131 16.21 6.95 6.59
N THR A 132 15.92 7.74 7.62
CA THR A 132 16.70 8.97 7.94
C THR A 132 18.14 8.68 8.38
N ARG A 133 18.41 7.44 8.84
CA ARG A 133 19.75 6.93 9.14
C ARG A 133 19.91 5.53 8.56
N THR A 134 21.06 5.26 7.93
CA THR A 134 21.42 3.92 7.44
C THR A 134 21.32 2.86 8.54
N LEU A 135 21.67 3.21 9.79
CA LEU A 135 21.57 2.33 10.94
C LEU A 135 20.13 1.85 11.18
N ASN A 136 19.15 2.76 11.06
CA ASN A 136 17.74 2.45 11.28
C ASN A 136 17.22 1.53 10.17
N SER A 137 17.54 1.83 8.91
CA SER A 137 17.17 0.98 7.76
C SER A 137 17.65 -0.46 7.95
N ILE A 138 18.90 -0.64 8.36
CA ILE A 138 19.49 -1.99 8.56
C ILE A 138 18.91 -2.67 9.80
N ALA A 139 18.75 -1.94 10.91
CA ALA A 139 18.15 -2.50 12.12
C ALA A 139 16.71 -2.98 11.87
N LYS A 140 15.93 -2.23 11.10
CA LYS A 140 14.57 -2.61 10.71
C LYS A 140 14.55 -3.92 9.91
N MET A 141 15.51 -4.14 9.00
CA MET A 141 15.64 -5.42 8.28
C MET A 141 15.79 -6.62 9.22
N ARG A 142 16.54 -6.46 10.31
CA ARG A 142 16.76 -7.52 11.31
C ARG A 142 15.60 -7.63 12.32
N ASP A 143 15.26 -6.52 12.97
CA ASP A 143 14.40 -6.53 14.16
C ASP A 143 12.92 -6.58 13.81
N VAL A 144 12.54 -5.89 12.74
CA VAL A 144 11.16 -5.86 12.25
C VAL A 144 10.95 -6.96 11.25
N TYR A 145 11.71 -6.97 10.16
CA TYR A 145 11.48 -7.91 9.07
C TYR A 145 12.10 -9.29 9.27
N ARG A 146 12.87 -9.50 10.34
CA ARG A 146 13.46 -10.80 10.72
C ARG A 146 14.23 -11.46 9.59
N LEU A 147 14.94 -10.66 8.80
CA LEU A 147 15.77 -11.14 7.70
C LEU A 147 17.17 -11.49 8.20
N ASP A 148 17.61 -12.70 7.89
CA ASP A 148 18.98 -13.13 8.18
C ASP A 148 19.99 -12.61 7.14
N SER A 149 19.53 -12.33 5.92
CA SER A 149 20.38 -11.82 4.85
C SER A 149 19.69 -10.89 3.87
N ILE A 150 20.44 -9.91 3.36
CA ILE A 150 19.94 -8.87 2.47
C ILE A 150 20.97 -8.45 1.42
N VAL A 151 20.47 -7.80 0.37
CA VAL A 151 21.25 -7.04 -0.60
C VAL A 151 21.11 -5.56 -0.30
N ILE A 152 22.20 -4.82 -0.20
CA ILE A 152 22.17 -3.36 -0.03
C ILE A 152 22.48 -2.70 -1.37
N ILE A 153 21.61 -1.80 -1.81
CA ILE A 153 21.68 -1.17 -3.13
C ILE A 153 21.92 0.32 -2.95
N SER A 154 23.16 0.74 -3.25
CA SER A 154 23.58 2.13 -3.20
C SER A 154 24.87 2.33 -3.99
N GLN A 155 25.48 3.52 -3.91
CA GLN A 155 26.84 3.69 -4.44
C GLN A 155 27.87 3.01 -3.53
N GLU A 156 28.98 2.58 -4.13
CA GLU A 156 30.09 1.86 -3.48
C GLU A 156 30.46 2.41 -2.10
N TYR A 157 30.77 3.71 -2.01
CA TYR A 157 31.17 4.34 -0.75
C TYR A 157 30.11 4.24 0.37
N HIS A 158 28.83 4.22 0.00
CA HIS A 158 27.71 4.08 0.94
C HIS A 158 27.48 2.62 1.31
N ASN A 159 27.60 1.72 0.33
CA ASN A 159 27.54 0.28 0.56
C ASN A 159 28.62 -0.16 1.54
N GLU A 160 29.86 0.31 1.40
CA GLU A 160 30.95 -0.01 2.33
C GLU A 160 30.56 0.30 3.79
N ARG A 161 30.00 1.49 4.03
CA ARG A 161 29.56 1.93 5.37
C ARG A 161 28.32 1.17 5.84
N ALA A 162 27.41 0.84 4.94
CA ALA A 162 26.22 0.06 5.26
C ALA A 162 26.61 -1.38 5.65
N LEU A 163 27.52 -2.03 4.93
CA LEU A 163 28.05 -3.35 5.23
C LEU A 163 28.72 -3.42 6.60
N TYR A 164 29.48 -2.38 6.99
CA TYR A 164 30.06 -2.31 8.33
C TYR A 164 28.96 -2.31 9.42
N GLN A 165 27.89 -1.52 9.23
CA GLN A 165 26.75 -1.48 10.16
C GLN A 165 26.00 -2.81 10.20
N SER A 166 25.78 -3.44 9.04
CA SER A 166 25.16 -4.76 8.93
C SER A 166 25.92 -5.82 9.71
N LYS A 167 27.27 -5.84 9.59
CA LYS A 167 28.12 -6.75 10.35
C LYS A 167 27.99 -6.51 11.86
N HIS A 168 27.93 -5.25 12.29
CA HIS A 168 27.75 -4.92 13.71
C HIS A 168 26.38 -5.34 14.24
N LEU A 169 25.34 -5.22 13.42
CA LEU A 169 23.97 -5.65 13.75
C LEU A 169 23.75 -7.16 13.58
N GLY A 170 24.69 -7.91 13.00
CA GLY A 170 24.59 -9.36 12.84
C GLY A 170 23.73 -9.82 11.66
N ILE A 171 23.49 -8.97 10.65
CA ILE A 171 22.77 -9.34 9.42
C ILE A 171 23.76 -9.62 8.29
N ASP A 172 23.56 -10.72 7.56
CA ASP A 172 24.42 -11.11 6.44
C ASP A 172 24.08 -10.28 5.19
N ALA A 173 24.79 -9.16 5.03
CA ALA A 173 24.59 -8.25 3.91
C ALA A 173 25.70 -8.34 2.86
N ILE A 174 25.29 -8.20 1.60
CA ILE A 174 26.16 -7.93 0.44
C ILE A 174 25.73 -6.62 -0.23
N GLY A 175 26.64 -5.91 -0.88
CA GLY A 175 26.38 -4.62 -1.52
C GLY A 175 26.42 -4.70 -3.04
N TYR A 176 25.44 -4.11 -3.72
CA TYR A 176 25.48 -3.89 -5.17
C TYR A 176 25.71 -2.43 -5.50
N ASN A 177 26.76 -2.18 -6.28
CA ASN A 177 27.27 -0.85 -6.57
C ASN A 177 26.52 -0.21 -7.74
N ALA A 178 25.62 0.71 -7.41
CA ALA A 178 25.03 1.59 -8.40
C ALA A 178 26.10 2.51 -9.01
N LYS A 179 26.03 2.71 -10.34
CA LYS A 179 26.97 3.56 -11.07
C LYS A 179 27.07 4.96 -10.47
N THR A 180 28.30 5.44 -10.27
CA THR A 180 28.56 6.81 -9.79
C THR A 180 28.65 7.80 -10.96
N PRO A 181 27.87 8.90 -10.97
CA PRO A 181 27.95 9.92 -12.03
C PRO A 181 29.34 10.59 -12.10
N GLY A 182 29.90 10.75 -13.31
CA GLY A 182 31.27 11.24 -13.55
C GLY A 182 31.56 12.72 -13.25
N ARG A 183 30.66 13.46 -12.58
CA ARG A 183 30.90 14.89 -12.24
C ARG A 183 31.80 15.02 -11.01
N ARG A 184 33.09 15.30 -11.24
CA ARG A 184 34.17 15.46 -10.23
C ARG A 184 33.77 16.28 -8.98
N THR A 185 33.08 17.40 -9.14
CA THR A 185 32.70 18.28 -8.00
C THR A 185 31.68 17.63 -7.06
N SER A 186 30.75 16.85 -7.60
CA SER A 186 29.75 16.13 -6.79
C SER A 186 30.38 14.96 -6.03
N TRP A 187 31.35 14.30 -6.67
CA TRP A 187 32.11 13.19 -6.09
C TRP A 187 32.92 13.63 -4.86
N TRP A 188 33.70 14.70 -4.95
CA TRP A 188 34.50 15.21 -3.81
C TRP A 188 33.63 15.60 -2.61
N ARG A 189 32.47 16.22 -2.87
CA ARG A 189 31.52 16.59 -1.81
C ARG A 189 30.92 15.36 -1.13
N ASN A 190 30.48 14.38 -1.90
CA ASN A 190 29.90 13.15 -1.36
C ASN A 190 30.95 12.34 -0.58
N ARG A 191 32.19 12.28 -1.09
CA ARG A 191 33.32 11.65 -0.40
C ARG A 191 33.66 12.35 0.92
N GLY A 192 33.65 13.68 0.95
CA GLY A 192 33.86 14.46 2.19
C GLY A 192 32.77 14.19 3.24
N ARG A 193 31.49 14.20 2.84
CA ARG A 193 30.37 13.83 3.73
C ARG A 193 30.50 12.39 4.23
N GLU A 194 30.98 11.49 3.37
CA GLU A 194 31.16 10.09 3.71
C GLU A 194 32.26 9.88 4.76
N VAL A 195 33.40 10.58 4.66
CA VAL A 195 34.46 10.50 5.68
C VAL A 195 33.92 10.90 7.06
N LEU A 196 33.14 11.98 7.14
CA LEU A 196 32.50 12.40 8.38
C LEU A 196 31.46 11.39 8.88
N ALA A 197 30.68 10.80 7.97
CA ALA A 197 29.70 9.77 8.30
C ALA A 197 30.36 8.49 8.84
N ARG A 198 31.53 8.11 8.33
CA ARG A 198 32.33 6.98 8.84
C ARG A 198 32.81 7.25 10.26
N VAL A 199 33.35 8.44 10.54
CA VAL A 199 33.74 8.80 11.92
C VAL A 199 32.53 8.79 12.85
N LYS A 200 31.39 9.35 12.42
CA LYS A 200 30.14 9.31 13.19
C LYS A 200 29.67 7.88 13.49
N LEU A 201 29.76 6.97 12.52
CA LEU A 201 29.44 5.56 12.71
C LEU A 201 30.22 4.94 13.87
N PHE A 202 31.54 5.17 13.94
CA PHE A 202 32.35 4.65 15.06
C PHE A 202 31.95 5.27 16.40
N ILE A 203 31.60 6.56 16.43
CA ILE A 203 31.08 7.22 17.64
C ILE A 203 29.76 6.59 18.08
N ASP A 204 28.85 6.33 17.13
CA ASP A 204 27.56 5.69 17.40
C ASP A 204 27.73 4.29 17.99
N ILE A 205 28.67 3.50 17.45
CA ILE A 205 29.00 2.15 17.97
C ILE A 205 29.61 2.22 19.37
N VAL A 206 30.57 3.12 19.62
CA VAL A 206 31.19 3.28 20.95
C VAL A 206 30.16 3.73 22.00
N ARG A 207 29.12 4.46 21.58
CA ARG A 207 28.05 4.95 22.45
C ARG A 207 26.86 3.98 22.56
N ASP A 208 26.92 2.82 21.92
CA ASP A 208 25.83 1.83 21.88
C ASP A 208 24.48 2.48 21.52
N VAL A 209 24.48 3.34 20.51
CA VAL A 209 23.26 4.06 20.09
C VAL A 209 22.27 3.06 19.52
N GLN A 210 21.18 2.84 20.26
CA GLN A 210 20.11 1.97 19.82
C GLN A 210 19.34 2.58 18.63
N PRO A 211 18.93 1.76 17.65
CA PRO A 211 18.15 2.22 16.51
C PRO A 211 16.76 2.67 16.95
N ASP A 212 16.30 3.80 16.40
CA ASP A 212 14.95 4.32 16.62
C ASP A 212 14.05 3.80 15.50
N ILE A 213 13.26 2.77 15.80
CA ILE A 213 12.32 2.11 14.87
C ILE A 213 10.90 2.53 15.27
N LYS A 214 10.21 3.23 14.38
CA LYS A 214 8.88 3.79 14.69
C LYS A 214 7.74 2.85 14.31
N GLU A 215 7.94 2.01 13.31
CA GLU A 215 6.90 1.13 12.76
C GLU A 215 7.12 -0.34 13.14
N SER A 216 6.03 -1.04 13.45
CA SER A 216 6.01 -2.50 13.66
C SER A 216 5.73 -3.26 12.36
N MET A 217 6.01 -4.57 12.31
CA MET A 217 6.01 -5.41 11.09
C MET A 217 4.91 -5.08 10.08
N VAL A 218 5.32 -4.64 8.88
CA VAL A 218 4.40 -4.27 7.78
C VAL A 218 4.31 -5.35 6.68
N SER A 219 5.26 -6.30 6.61
CA SER A 219 5.30 -7.27 5.51
C SER A 219 6.10 -8.53 5.89
N ASP A 220 5.48 -9.71 5.81
CA ASP A 220 6.20 -10.98 5.77
C ASP A 220 6.59 -11.27 4.31
N PHE A 221 7.89 -11.29 4.01
CA PHE A 221 8.40 -11.45 2.64
C PHE A 221 8.12 -12.85 2.05
N THR A 222 7.34 -13.72 2.70
CA THR A 222 7.11 -15.14 2.35
C THR A 222 6.02 -15.39 1.31
N GLU A 223 5.11 -14.45 1.05
CA GLU A 223 4.03 -14.65 0.06
C GLU A 223 4.04 -13.57 -1.03
N SER A 224 4.25 -13.98 -2.28
CA SER A 224 3.87 -13.16 -3.44
C SER A 224 2.35 -13.13 -3.55
N LYS A 225 1.77 -11.91 -3.62
CA LYS A 225 0.36 -11.57 -3.83
C LYS A 225 -0.60 -11.83 -2.67
N LEU A 226 -0.87 -10.78 -1.88
CA LEU A 226 -2.11 -10.70 -1.13
C LEU A 226 -3.28 -10.49 -2.10
N GLU A 227 -3.96 -11.58 -2.48
CA GLU A 227 -5.27 -11.46 -3.14
C GLU A 227 -6.30 -10.93 -2.14
N PHE A 228 -6.82 -9.73 -2.37
CA PHE A 228 -7.89 -9.14 -1.56
C PHE A 228 -9.28 -9.61 -2.00
N LEU A 229 -9.38 -10.08 -3.25
CA LEU A 229 -10.64 -10.38 -3.90
C LEU A 229 -10.43 -11.46 -4.95
N SER A 230 -11.28 -12.49 -4.94
CA SER A 230 -11.31 -13.50 -6.01
C SER A 230 -12.45 -13.21 -6.99
N GLU A 231 -12.19 -13.34 -8.28
CA GLU A 231 -13.15 -13.22 -9.37
C GLU A 231 -13.49 -14.60 -9.95
N SER A 232 -14.76 -14.84 -10.25
CA SER A 232 -15.20 -16.07 -10.91
C SER A 232 -16.35 -15.81 -11.87
N HIS A 233 -16.32 -16.49 -13.02
CA HIS A 233 -17.39 -16.50 -14.01
C HIS A 233 -18.16 -17.81 -13.86
N ILE A 234 -19.48 -17.72 -13.77
CA ILE A 234 -20.36 -18.85 -13.45
C ILE A 234 -21.41 -18.95 -14.54
N GLN A 235 -21.44 -20.09 -15.23
CA GLN A 235 -22.48 -20.38 -16.20
C GLN A 235 -23.71 -20.95 -15.50
N THR A 236 -24.89 -20.43 -15.84
CA THR A 236 -26.16 -20.96 -15.31
C THR A 236 -27.22 -21.02 -16.41
N GLU A 237 -28.19 -21.92 -16.27
CA GLU A 237 -29.33 -22.02 -17.19
C GLU A 237 -30.23 -20.75 -17.16
N TYR A 238 -30.09 -19.92 -16.13
CA TYR A 238 -30.88 -18.69 -15.96
C TYR A 238 -30.15 -17.45 -16.50
N GLY A 239 -28.88 -17.57 -16.87
CA GLY A 239 -27.99 -16.50 -17.30
C GLY A 239 -26.67 -16.51 -16.52
N ASP A 240 -25.59 -16.17 -17.21
CA ASP A 240 -24.25 -16.22 -16.62
C ASP A 240 -24.06 -15.13 -15.56
N LEU A 241 -23.21 -15.40 -14.57
CA LEU A 241 -22.89 -14.50 -13.48
C LEU A 241 -21.39 -14.24 -13.42
N ILE A 242 -21.02 -13.05 -12.98
CA ILE A 242 -19.71 -12.78 -12.38
C ILE A 242 -19.88 -12.69 -10.86
N CYS A 243 -18.98 -13.32 -10.12
CA CYS A 243 -18.93 -13.30 -8.67
C CYS A 243 -17.58 -12.76 -8.19
N LEU A 244 -17.64 -11.68 -7.43
CA LEU A 244 -16.51 -11.06 -6.73
C LEU A 244 -16.61 -11.42 -5.24
N LYS A 245 -15.64 -12.16 -4.71
CA LYS A 245 -15.59 -12.56 -3.30
C LYS A 245 -14.46 -11.84 -2.57
N PRO A 246 -14.75 -10.84 -1.73
CA PRO A 246 -13.74 -10.14 -0.96
C PRO A 246 -13.25 -10.96 0.25
N ASP A 247 -11.95 -10.87 0.56
CA ASP A 247 -11.38 -11.35 1.81
C ASP A 247 -11.57 -10.32 2.93
N MET A 248 -12.69 -10.45 3.64
CA MET A 248 -13.04 -9.55 4.76
C MET A 248 -12.09 -9.66 5.97
N SER A 249 -11.20 -10.65 6.02
CA SER A 249 -10.14 -10.68 7.04
C SER A 249 -9.13 -9.54 6.83
N ARG A 250 -8.96 -9.09 5.58
CA ARG A 250 -8.02 -8.03 5.17
C ARG A 250 -8.70 -6.71 4.86
N LEU A 251 -10.02 -6.73 4.65
CA LEU A 251 -10.78 -5.57 4.19
C LEU A 251 -11.69 -5.00 5.28
N THR A 252 -11.80 -3.67 5.27
CA THR A 252 -12.87 -2.92 5.95
C THR A 252 -13.90 -2.49 4.91
N MET A 253 -15.10 -2.13 5.36
CA MET A 253 -16.16 -1.65 4.46
C MET A 253 -16.80 -0.39 4.98
N ASP A 254 -17.16 0.49 4.06
CA ASP A 254 -17.80 1.76 4.37
C ASP A 254 -18.83 2.12 3.29
N MET A 255 -19.73 3.03 3.63
CA MET A 255 -20.68 3.65 2.73
C MET A 255 -20.28 5.11 2.54
N ILE A 256 -19.77 5.44 1.35
CA ILE A 256 -19.45 6.80 0.94
C ILE A 256 -20.72 7.46 0.38
N CYS A 257 -21.05 8.62 0.93
CA CYS A 257 -22.23 9.40 0.56
C CYS A 257 -21.80 10.82 0.13
N GLY A 258 -22.19 11.25 -1.07
CA GLY A 258 -21.97 12.60 -1.59
C GLY A 258 -21.00 12.68 -2.77
N GLU A 259 -20.20 11.64 -2.99
CA GLU A 259 -19.14 11.62 -4.00
C GLU A 259 -19.01 10.26 -4.68
N ILE A 260 -18.35 10.26 -5.84
CA ILE A 260 -17.99 9.03 -6.54
C ILE A 260 -16.59 8.64 -6.05
N PRO A 261 -16.40 7.42 -5.52
CA PRO A 261 -15.08 6.96 -5.11
C PRO A 261 -14.07 7.04 -6.26
N SER A 262 -12.91 7.62 -6.01
CA SER A 262 -11.85 7.67 -7.02
C SER A 262 -11.27 6.28 -7.25
N ALA A 263 -11.27 5.83 -8.50
CA ALA A 263 -10.63 4.60 -8.91
C ALA A 263 -9.11 4.66 -8.71
N ASP A 264 -8.50 5.85 -8.70
CA ASP A 264 -7.06 6.08 -8.45
C ASP A 264 -6.70 5.98 -6.95
N ASN A 265 -7.69 5.81 -6.07
CA ASN A 265 -7.43 5.54 -4.66
C ASN A 265 -7.12 4.05 -4.48
N ASP A 266 -5.83 3.73 -4.41
CA ASP A 266 -5.33 2.35 -4.30
C ASP A 266 -5.70 1.64 -3.00
N SER A 267 -6.17 2.38 -1.98
CA SER A 267 -6.74 1.75 -0.78
C SER A 267 -8.11 1.11 -1.03
N ILE A 268 -8.82 1.48 -2.10
CA ILE A 268 -10.15 0.96 -2.44
C ILE A 268 -10.01 -0.27 -3.33
N VAL A 269 -10.38 -1.42 -2.78
CA VAL A 269 -10.34 -2.72 -3.47
C VAL A 269 -11.59 -2.98 -4.29
N LEU A 270 -12.77 -2.56 -3.82
CA LEU A 270 -14.02 -2.74 -4.55
C LEU A 270 -14.91 -1.55 -4.26
N ALA A 271 -15.49 -0.95 -5.30
CA ALA A 271 -16.52 0.07 -5.18
C ALA A 271 -17.73 -0.31 -6.05
N PHE A 272 -18.93 -0.19 -5.50
CA PHE A 272 -20.18 -0.37 -6.21
C PHE A 272 -21.28 0.48 -5.59
N ALA A 273 -22.28 0.87 -6.38
CA ALA A 273 -23.41 1.62 -5.83
C ALA A 273 -24.25 0.72 -4.91
N GLY A 274 -24.58 1.22 -3.71
CA GLY A 274 -25.26 0.42 -2.68
C GLY A 274 -26.70 0.80 -2.39
N ALA A 275 -27.00 2.09 -2.28
CA ALA A 275 -28.29 2.55 -1.77
C ALA A 275 -29.13 3.26 -2.83
N PHE A 276 -30.44 2.97 -2.83
CA PHE A 276 -31.40 3.57 -3.76
C PHE A 276 -31.39 5.11 -3.65
N THR A 277 -31.43 5.79 -4.80
CA THR A 277 -31.58 7.24 -4.87
C THR A 277 -32.85 7.66 -5.57
N GLY A 278 -33.50 8.68 -5.04
CA GLY A 278 -34.89 9.02 -5.37
C GLY A 278 -34.99 10.07 -6.45
N SER A 279 -33.98 10.91 -6.56
CA SER A 279 -33.89 11.92 -7.61
C SER A 279 -32.44 12.14 -8.03
N THR A 280 -32.26 12.85 -9.14
CA THR A 280 -30.97 13.39 -9.56
C THR A 280 -30.68 14.75 -8.91
N SER A 281 -31.59 15.27 -8.07
CA SER A 281 -31.50 16.59 -7.44
C SER A 281 -30.96 16.48 -6.01
N GLY A 282 -29.71 16.89 -5.79
CA GLY A 282 -29.01 16.79 -4.50
C GLY A 282 -28.08 15.58 -4.42
N LYS A 283 -27.11 15.63 -3.50
CA LYS A 283 -26.08 14.59 -3.30
C LYS A 283 -25.97 14.20 -1.83
N GLY A 284 -25.51 12.98 -1.59
CA GLY A 284 -25.21 12.46 -0.26
C GLY A 284 -26.44 12.03 0.53
N HIS A 285 -26.37 12.11 1.85
CA HIS A 285 -27.33 11.50 2.78
C HIS A 285 -28.79 11.84 2.52
N ILE A 286 -29.08 13.07 2.04
CA ILE A 286 -30.45 13.54 1.79
C ILE A 286 -31.14 12.83 0.62
N ASN A 287 -30.37 12.22 -0.28
CA ASN A 287 -30.87 11.58 -1.50
C ASN A 287 -30.92 10.05 -1.37
N ILE A 288 -30.70 9.50 -0.18
CA ILE A 288 -30.78 8.05 0.04
C ILE A 288 -32.20 7.67 0.47
N ALA A 289 -32.73 6.64 -0.16
CA ALA A 289 -33.95 5.98 0.27
C ALA A 289 -33.68 5.06 1.45
N GLY A 290 -34.39 5.29 2.54
CA GLY A 290 -34.27 4.55 3.78
C GLY A 290 -33.18 5.09 4.71
N ASN A 291 -33.31 4.73 5.99
CA ASN A 291 -32.26 4.99 6.96
C ASN A 291 -31.01 4.19 6.57
N HIS A 292 -29.84 4.79 6.78
CA HIS A 292 -28.56 4.20 6.43
C HIS A 292 -27.51 4.63 7.46
N VAL A 293 -26.38 3.92 7.46
CA VAL A 293 -25.24 4.15 8.34
C VAL A 293 -24.00 4.35 7.49
N SER A 294 -23.26 5.41 7.80
CA SER A 294 -22.02 5.80 7.12
C SER A 294 -21.09 6.38 8.17
N GLY A 295 -19.82 5.96 8.16
CA GLY A 295 -18.84 6.40 9.16
C GLY A 295 -19.30 6.22 10.62
N GLY A 296 -20.01 5.12 10.93
CA GLY A 296 -20.53 4.85 12.27
C GLY A 296 -21.68 5.76 12.72
N LYS A 297 -22.30 6.54 11.83
CA LYS A 297 -23.42 7.44 12.15
C LYS A 297 -24.65 7.05 11.37
N ILE A 298 -25.81 7.12 12.03
CA ILE A 298 -27.10 6.89 11.40
C ILE A 298 -27.61 8.18 10.76
N TYR A 299 -28.16 8.04 9.56
CA TYR A 299 -28.76 9.11 8.79
C TYR A 299 -30.18 8.73 8.38
N ARG A 300 -31.08 9.71 8.43
CA ARG A 300 -32.48 9.54 8.03
C ARG A 300 -32.64 9.84 6.54
N GLY A 301 -32.92 8.81 5.76
CA GLY A 301 -33.32 8.95 4.36
C GLY A 301 -34.84 9.09 4.19
N TYR A 302 -35.29 9.24 2.94
CA TYR A 302 -36.72 9.30 2.64
C TYR A 302 -37.33 7.89 2.54
N ARG A 303 -38.64 7.76 2.78
CA ARG A 303 -39.30 6.44 2.80
C ARG A 303 -39.42 5.84 1.40
N CYS A 304 -39.00 4.59 1.24
CA CYS A 304 -39.14 3.83 0.00
C CYS A 304 -39.82 2.48 0.28
N LYS A 305 -40.96 2.22 -0.37
CA LYS A 305 -41.70 0.95 -0.21
C LYS A 305 -40.96 -0.26 -0.79
N ARG A 306 -39.96 -0.04 -1.64
CA ARG A 306 -39.14 -1.10 -2.23
C ARG A 306 -38.01 -1.56 -1.31
N ASN A 307 -37.70 -0.81 -0.26
CA ASN A 307 -36.71 -1.20 0.73
C ASN A 307 -37.36 -2.19 1.69
N THR A 308 -37.34 -3.48 1.31
CA THR A 308 -37.87 -4.58 2.09
C THR A 308 -36.81 -5.27 2.95
N GLY A 309 -35.54 -4.95 2.75
CA GLY A 309 -34.47 -5.44 3.60
C GLY A 309 -33.33 -4.45 3.74
N ALA A 310 -32.32 -4.87 4.49
CA ALA A 310 -31.12 -4.10 4.75
C ALA A 310 -29.90 -4.98 4.88
N PHE A 311 -28.77 -4.36 4.58
CA PHE A 311 -27.45 -4.90 4.83
C PHE A 311 -26.74 -4.00 5.85
N THR A 312 -26.06 -4.62 6.80
CA THR A 312 -25.16 -3.92 7.71
C THR A 312 -23.83 -4.63 7.80
N TRP A 313 -22.80 -3.87 8.15
CA TRP A 313 -21.49 -4.41 8.48
C TRP A 313 -20.85 -3.58 9.57
N SER A 314 -20.12 -4.23 10.47
CA SER A 314 -19.22 -3.59 11.40
C SER A 314 -17.99 -4.48 11.64
N PRO A 315 -16.89 -3.94 12.19
CA PRO A 315 -15.76 -4.76 12.60
C PRO A 315 -16.10 -5.83 13.64
N LEU A 316 -17.15 -5.62 14.45
CA LEU A 316 -17.57 -6.52 15.52
C LEU A 316 -18.53 -7.62 15.03
N SER A 317 -19.54 -7.24 14.25
CA SER A 317 -20.63 -8.15 13.85
C SER A 317 -20.44 -8.76 12.46
N GLY A 318 -19.49 -8.26 11.67
CA GLY A 318 -19.31 -8.69 10.29
C GLY A 318 -20.54 -8.39 9.41
N PRO A 319 -20.64 -9.02 8.23
CA PRO A 319 -21.75 -8.79 7.30
C PRO A 319 -23.05 -9.43 7.81
N GLN A 320 -24.14 -8.65 7.84
CA GLN A 320 -25.47 -9.12 8.25
C GLN A 320 -26.55 -8.65 7.28
N PHE A 321 -27.57 -9.49 7.08
CA PHE A 321 -28.71 -9.23 6.21
C PHE A 321 -30.01 -9.35 7.00
N PHE A 322 -30.96 -8.46 6.70
CA PHE A 322 -32.22 -8.35 7.41
C PHE A 322 -33.37 -8.17 6.41
N TYR A 323 -34.53 -8.72 6.75
CA TYR A 323 -35.76 -8.63 5.96
C TYR A 323 -36.91 -8.13 6.85
N ASP A 324 -37.73 -7.23 6.31
CA ASP A 324 -38.84 -6.51 6.97
C ASP A 324 -38.43 -5.51 8.07
N ASP A 325 -37.97 -5.97 9.24
CA ASP A 325 -37.56 -5.09 10.35
C ASP A 325 -36.04 -5.09 10.54
N TYR A 326 -35.43 -3.95 10.27
CA TYR A 326 -33.98 -3.76 10.29
C TYR A 326 -33.56 -2.46 10.97
N GLN A 327 -34.46 -1.76 11.66
CA GLN A 327 -34.11 -0.48 12.29
C GLN A 327 -33.09 -0.69 13.42
N SER A 328 -33.32 -1.68 14.28
CA SER A 328 -32.40 -2.02 15.38
C SER A 328 -31.02 -2.45 14.87
N ALA A 329 -30.96 -3.10 13.71
CA ALA A 329 -29.72 -3.50 13.06
C ALA A 329 -28.90 -2.30 12.58
N MET A 330 -29.55 -1.27 12.01
CA MET A 330 -28.86 -0.02 11.63
C MET A 330 -28.30 0.71 12.86
N GLU A 331 -29.08 0.81 13.93
CA GLU A 331 -28.62 1.43 15.17
C GLU A 331 -27.44 0.68 15.78
N LYS A 332 -27.46 -0.66 15.74
CA LYS A 332 -26.35 -1.50 16.16
C LYS A 332 -25.10 -1.26 15.31
N ALA A 333 -25.23 -1.27 13.99
CA ALA A 333 -24.12 -1.02 13.08
C ALA A 333 -23.47 0.36 13.32
N ALA A 334 -24.28 1.40 13.54
CA ALA A 334 -23.78 2.72 13.89
C ALA A 334 -22.98 2.71 15.21
N ARG A 335 -23.52 2.09 16.28
CA ARG A 335 -22.81 1.97 17.57
C ARG A 335 -21.48 1.24 17.46
N GLU A 336 -21.39 0.27 16.55
CA GLU A 336 -20.18 -0.52 16.31
C GLU A 336 -19.22 0.15 15.31
N GLY A 337 -19.47 1.40 14.92
CA GLY A 337 -18.61 2.15 13.99
C GLY A 337 -18.67 1.65 12.54
N GLY A 338 -19.74 0.95 12.17
CA GLY A 338 -19.91 0.29 10.89
C GLY A 338 -20.64 1.11 9.83
N MET A 339 -21.25 0.39 8.90
CA MET A 339 -22.04 0.90 7.76
C MET A 339 -23.31 0.07 7.56
N GLY A 340 -24.25 0.61 6.78
CA GLY A 340 -25.45 -0.13 6.41
C GLY A 340 -26.39 0.65 5.52
N PHE A 341 -27.16 -0.04 4.69
CA PHE A 341 -28.13 0.57 3.79
C PHE A 341 -29.31 -0.37 3.54
N ALA A 342 -30.44 0.21 3.15
CA ALA A 342 -31.67 -0.53 2.89
C ALA A 342 -31.96 -0.61 1.39
N GLN A 343 -32.47 -1.76 0.95
CA GLN A 343 -32.82 -2.00 -0.44
C GLN A 343 -33.81 -3.17 -0.56
N GLU A 344 -34.22 -3.51 -1.77
CA GLU A 344 -35.08 -4.67 -2.05
C GLU A 344 -34.33 -5.98 -1.76
N MET A 345 -34.84 -6.75 -0.79
CA MET A 345 -34.36 -8.08 -0.49
C MET A 345 -34.89 -9.07 -1.53
N MET A 346 -34.03 -9.97 -2.01
CA MET A 346 -34.37 -10.97 -3.03
C MET A 346 -34.37 -12.39 -2.48
N ILE A 347 -33.38 -12.74 -1.66
CA ILE A 347 -33.24 -14.06 -1.04
C ILE A 347 -32.99 -13.85 0.44
N HIS A 348 -33.76 -14.53 1.29
CA HIS A 348 -33.55 -14.57 2.73
C HIS A 348 -33.64 -16.02 3.21
N HIS A 349 -32.70 -16.47 4.03
CA HIS A 349 -32.65 -17.84 4.54
C HIS A 349 -32.77 -18.91 3.44
N CYS A 350 -31.96 -18.75 2.37
CA CYS A 350 -31.87 -19.63 1.21
C CYS A 350 -33.15 -19.72 0.36
N LYS A 351 -34.10 -18.80 0.51
CA LYS A 351 -35.36 -18.79 -0.24
C LYS A 351 -35.63 -17.43 -0.86
N GLY A 352 -36.16 -17.42 -2.08
CA GLY A 352 -36.68 -16.20 -2.70
C GLY A 352 -37.80 -15.60 -1.85
N VAL A 353 -37.76 -14.29 -1.60
CA VAL A 353 -38.78 -13.56 -0.85
C VAL A 353 -39.72 -12.79 -1.76
N LYS A 354 -40.79 -12.22 -1.20
CA LYS A 354 -41.73 -11.41 -1.96
C LYS A 354 -41.07 -10.08 -2.35
N THR A 355 -40.95 -9.85 -3.66
CA THR A 355 -40.36 -8.62 -4.21
C THR A 355 -41.45 -7.67 -4.71
N ALA A 356 -41.21 -6.35 -4.59
CA ALA A 356 -42.06 -5.34 -5.20
C ALA A 356 -41.83 -5.26 -6.72
N ARG A 357 -40.62 -5.58 -7.18
CA ARG A 357 -40.25 -5.70 -8.58
C ARG A 357 -40.86 -6.96 -9.19
N LYS A 358 -41.43 -6.81 -10.40
CA LYS A 358 -41.98 -7.93 -11.17
C LYS A 358 -40.84 -8.83 -11.65
N LEU A 359 -41.02 -10.15 -11.53
CA LEU A 359 -40.02 -11.16 -11.94
C LEU A 359 -39.66 -11.08 -13.43
N GLY A 360 -40.58 -10.63 -14.28
CA GLY A 360 -40.32 -10.46 -15.71
C GLY A 360 -39.51 -9.21 -16.09
N ASN A 361 -39.20 -8.32 -15.14
CA ASN A 361 -38.39 -7.13 -15.44
C ASN A 361 -37.00 -7.54 -15.92
N LYS A 362 -36.51 -6.89 -16.97
CA LYS A 362 -35.22 -7.22 -17.60
C LYS A 362 -34.18 -6.14 -17.33
N ASN A 363 -33.00 -6.54 -16.87
CA ASN A 363 -31.84 -5.66 -16.71
C ASN A 363 -30.56 -6.50 -16.55
N VAL A 364 -29.41 -5.83 -16.50
CA VAL A 364 -28.25 -6.34 -15.77
C VAL A 364 -28.54 -6.14 -14.29
N PHE A 365 -28.51 -7.19 -13.48
CA PHE A 365 -28.80 -7.08 -12.05
C PHE A 365 -27.56 -7.39 -11.22
N ARG A 366 -27.42 -6.68 -10.09
CA ARG A 366 -26.36 -6.87 -9.10
C ARG A 366 -26.95 -7.08 -7.72
N ALA A 367 -26.32 -7.95 -6.94
CA ALA A 367 -26.70 -8.26 -5.57
C ALA A 367 -25.47 -8.38 -4.66
N LEU A 368 -25.57 -7.79 -3.47
CA LEU A 368 -24.70 -8.12 -2.36
C LEU A 368 -25.28 -9.34 -1.64
N CYS A 369 -24.46 -10.36 -1.42
CA CYS A 369 -24.92 -11.67 -1.01
C CYS A 369 -24.11 -12.25 0.14
N LEU A 370 -24.73 -13.17 0.88
CA LEU A 370 -24.05 -14.15 1.70
C LEU A 370 -24.07 -15.51 0.97
N ASN A 371 -22.90 -16.05 0.63
CA ASN A 371 -22.81 -17.31 -0.11
C ASN A 371 -23.07 -18.54 0.78
N LYS A 372 -22.98 -19.74 0.21
CA LYS A 372 -23.22 -21.00 0.92
C LYS A 372 -22.24 -21.24 2.09
N GLU A 373 -21.03 -20.68 2.01
CA GLU A 373 -19.98 -20.70 3.05
C GLU A 373 -20.12 -19.59 4.11
N ASN A 374 -21.19 -18.79 4.11
CA ASN A 374 -21.35 -17.60 4.97
C ASN A 374 -20.32 -16.48 4.72
N GLN A 375 -19.78 -16.40 3.50
CA GLN A 375 -18.87 -15.34 3.10
C GLN A 375 -19.62 -14.28 2.27
N LEU A 376 -19.19 -13.03 2.41
CA LEU A 376 -19.71 -11.93 1.60
C LEU A 376 -19.31 -12.13 0.14
N ALA A 377 -20.22 -11.86 -0.78
CA ALA A 377 -19.96 -11.93 -2.21
C ALA A 377 -20.82 -10.92 -2.97
N LEU A 378 -20.27 -10.32 -4.01
CA LEU A 378 -21.02 -9.48 -4.96
C LEU A 378 -21.24 -10.28 -6.24
N TYR A 379 -22.51 -10.45 -6.63
CA TYR A 379 -22.88 -11.11 -7.87
C TYR A 379 -23.47 -10.10 -8.83
N GLU A 380 -23.14 -10.23 -10.11
CA GLU A 380 -23.77 -9.48 -11.20
C GLU A 380 -24.05 -10.41 -12.38
N SER A 381 -25.19 -10.20 -13.06
CA SER A 381 -25.49 -10.94 -14.28
C SER A 381 -24.64 -10.45 -15.45
N LEU A 382 -24.04 -11.38 -16.19
CA LEU A 382 -23.35 -11.08 -17.44
C LEU A 382 -24.38 -10.92 -18.55
N GLY A 383 -24.81 -9.67 -18.76
CA GLY A 383 -25.83 -9.31 -19.73
C GLY A 383 -27.23 -9.22 -19.13
N ILE A 384 -28.21 -8.99 -20.01
CA ILE A 384 -29.60 -8.73 -19.63
C ILE A 384 -30.31 -10.06 -19.33
N VAL A 385 -30.80 -10.21 -18.11
CA VAL A 385 -31.62 -11.35 -17.66
C VAL A 385 -32.95 -10.84 -17.13
N THR A 386 -33.92 -11.73 -16.88
CA THR A 386 -35.12 -11.37 -16.11
C THR A 386 -34.79 -11.38 -14.61
N PHE A 387 -35.53 -10.59 -13.83
CA PHE A 387 -35.32 -10.49 -12.39
C PHE A 387 -35.53 -11.84 -11.69
N GLY A 388 -36.52 -12.61 -12.11
CA GLY A 388 -36.74 -13.98 -11.64
C GLY A 388 -35.59 -14.92 -12.00
N ASN A 389 -35.05 -14.82 -13.22
CA ASN A 389 -33.88 -15.60 -13.61
C ASN A 389 -32.64 -15.24 -12.78
N PHE A 390 -32.42 -13.96 -12.49
CA PHE A 390 -31.31 -13.56 -11.62
C PHE A 390 -31.43 -14.16 -10.22
N ILE A 391 -32.63 -14.12 -9.62
CA ILE A 391 -32.90 -14.78 -8.32
C ILE A 391 -32.62 -16.28 -8.40
N ASN A 392 -33.10 -16.96 -9.45
CA ASN A 392 -32.88 -18.39 -9.64
C ASN A 392 -31.40 -18.73 -9.87
N ALA A 393 -30.66 -17.88 -10.60
CA ALA A 393 -29.22 -18.01 -10.78
C ALA A 393 -28.50 -17.95 -9.44
N LEU A 394 -28.82 -16.99 -8.58
CA LEU A 394 -28.24 -16.88 -7.23
C LEU A 394 -28.59 -18.10 -6.35
N LEU A 395 -29.85 -18.53 -6.36
CA LEU A 395 -30.28 -19.73 -5.62
C LEU A 395 -29.55 -20.99 -6.09
N SER A 396 -29.29 -21.13 -7.40
CA SER A 396 -28.54 -22.27 -7.96
C SER A 396 -27.10 -22.34 -7.42
N GLN A 397 -26.53 -21.22 -6.96
CA GLN A 397 -25.21 -21.15 -6.35
C GLN A 397 -25.23 -21.36 -4.82
N GLY A 398 -26.40 -21.61 -4.24
CA GLY A 398 -26.57 -21.78 -2.79
C GLY A 398 -26.47 -20.47 -2.01
N VAL A 399 -26.74 -19.33 -2.66
CA VAL A 399 -26.80 -18.03 -1.97
C VAL A 399 -27.86 -18.06 -0.87
N LYS A 400 -27.46 -17.69 0.34
CA LYS A 400 -28.31 -17.71 1.55
C LYS A 400 -29.10 -16.42 1.71
N GLU A 401 -28.44 -15.31 1.43
CA GLU A 401 -28.96 -13.95 1.58
C GLU A 401 -28.59 -13.16 0.32
N ALA A 402 -29.51 -12.39 -0.24
CA ALA A 402 -29.24 -11.54 -1.40
C ALA A 402 -30.03 -10.23 -1.31
N LEU A 403 -29.32 -9.14 -1.12
CA LEU A 403 -29.85 -7.79 -1.18
C LEU A 403 -29.50 -7.18 -2.54
N TYR A 404 -30.50 -6.65 -3.23
CA TYR A 404 -30.32 -6.00 -4.51
C TYR A 404 -29.44 -4.74 -4.39
N THR A 405 -28.65 -4.38 -5.40
CA THR A 405 -27.78 -3.18 -5.36
C THR A 405 -27.76 -2.34 -6.63
N ASP A 406 -28.26 -2.87 -7.76
CA ASP A 406 -28.26 -2.10 -9.01
C ASP A 406 -29.39 -1.05 -9.04
N MET A 407 -29.16 0.13 -9.61
CA MET A 407 -30.16 1.19 -9.74
C MET A 407 -30.50 1.55 -11.19
N GLY A 408 -29.96 0.80 -12.16
CA GLY A 408 -30.16 1.04 -13.58
C GLY A 408 -29.11 1.94 -14.20
N GLN A 409 -29.40 2.42 -15.41
CA GLN A 409 -28.42 3.07 -16.27
C GLN A 409 -27.73 4.26 -15.58
N GLY A 410 -26.41 4.14 -15.39
CA GLY A 410 -25.55 5.20 -14.88
C GLY A 410 -25.23 5.18 -13.38
N TRP A 411 -25.92 4.33 -12.62
CA TRP A 411 -25.60 4.01 -11.23
C TRP A 411 -24.85 2.68 -11.09
N ASN A 412 -24.64 2.00 -12.21
CA ASN A 412 -23.95 0.73 -12.33
C ASN A 412 -22.42 0.85 -12.15
N TYR A 413 -21.85 2.07 -12.05
CA TYR A 413 -20.41 2.27 -11.86
C TYR A 413 -19.84 1.33 -10.79
N CYS A 414 -18.87 0.54 -11.20
CA CYS A 414 -18.26 -0.47 -10.35
C CYS A 414 -16.87 -0.80 -10.86
N PHE A 415 -15.91 -0.71 -9.94
CA PHE A 415 -14.52 -1.06 -10.16
C PHE A 415 -14.01 -1.91 -9.01
N TYR A 416 -13.01 -2.74 -9.29
CA TYR A 416 -12.39 -3.61 -8.31
C TYR A 416 -10.93 -3.91 -8.64
N ARG A 417 -10.21 -4.37 -7.63
CA ARG A 417 -8.85 -4.89 -7.70
C ARG A 417 -8.80 -6.29 -7.12
N LEU A 418 -8.03 -7.18 -7.74
CA LEU A 418 -7.80 -8.54 -7.23
C LEU A 418 -6.70 -8.57 -6.17
N ASN A 419 -5.68 -7.73 -6.33
CA ASN A 419 -4.51 -7.66 -5.46
C ASN A 419 -3.97 -6.21 -5.39
N ALA A 420 -3.01 -5.96 -4.50
CA ALA A 420 -2.41 -4.63 -4.27
C ALA A 420 -1.61 -4.10 -5.48
N ASP A 421 -1.29 -4.99 -6.40
CA ASP A 421 -0.34 -4.85 -7.50
C ASP A 421 -1.00 -4.27 -8.76
N GLU A 422 -2.32 -4.37 -8.85
CA GLU A 422 -3.05 -3.94 -10.04
C GLU A 422 -2.91 -2.42 -10.23
N SER A 423 -2.04 -2.05 -11.19
CA SER A 423 -1.77 -0.68 -11.59
C SER A 423 -3.01 0.08 -12.09
N SER A 424 -4.07 -0.66 -12.43
CA SER A 424 -5.36 -0.11 -12.84
C SER A 424 -6.47 -1.02 -12.36
N PRO A 425 -7.54 -0.49 -11.76
CA PRO A 425 -8.66 -1.31 -11.37
C PRO A 425 -9.37 -1.87 -12.60
N LYS A 426 -9.94 -3.07 -12.45
CA LYS A 426 -10.89 -3.64 -13.38
C LYS A 426 -12.25 -2.96 -13.20
N TYR A 427 -13.05 -2.93 -14.26
CA TYR A 427 -14.38 -2.33 -14.24
C TYR A 427 -15.42 -3.32 -14.72
N LEU A 428 -16.47 -3.52 -13.91
CA LEU A 428 -17.72 -4.07 -14.43
C LEU A 428 -18.45 -2.99 -15.23
N HIS A 429 -18.43 -1.74 -14.74
CA HIS A 429 -18.98 -0.58 -15.45
C HIS A 429 -18.11 0.65 -15.19
N ASN A 430 -17.57 1.24 -16.25
CA ASN A 430 -16.56 2.31 -16.16
C ASN A 430 -17.10 3.74 -16.33
N LYS A 431 -18.40 3.92 -16.54
CA LYS A 431 -19.02 5.23 -16.78
C LYS A 431 -19.91 5.62 -15.60
N PRO A 432 -19.40 6.39 -14.61
CA PRO A 432 -20.27 6.98 -13.60
C PRO A 432 -21.05 8.14 -14.21
N LEU A 433 -22.27 8.38 -13.70
CA LEU A 433 -22.98 9.62 -14.00
C LEU A 433 -22.72 10.68 -12.92
N PRO A 434 -22.72 11.99 -13.26
CA PRO A 434 -22.36 13.06 -12.31
C PRO A 434 -23.24 13.15 -11.05
N TYR A 435 -24.42 12.56 -11.10
CA TYR A 435 -25.37 12.49 -9.99
C TYR A 435 -25.21 11.23 -9.11
N ALA A 436 -24.39 10.26 -9.54
CA ALA A 436 -24.04 9.12 -8.71
C ALA A 436 -23.29 9.62 -7.47
N SER A 437 -23.73 9.20 -6.28
CA SER A 437 -23.20 9.76 -5.03
C SER A 437 -23.17 8.82 -3.84
N ASN A 438 -23.70 7.59 -3.95
CA ASN A 438 -23.84 6.69 -2.79
C ASN A 438 -23.26 5.32 -3.13
N PHE A 439 -22.07 5.06 -2.61
CA PHE A 439 -21.26 3.89 -2.96
C PHE A 439 -20.86 3.11 -1.72
N VAL A 440 -20.92 1.79 -1.83
CA VAL A 440 -20.24 0.89 -0.91
C VAL A 440 -18.81 0.73 -1.40
N VAL A 441 -17.87 0.85 -0.48
CA VAL A 441 -16.45 0.65 -0.75
C VAL A 441 -15.88 -0.36 0.23
N LEU A 442 -15.07 -1.27 -0.29
CA LEU A 442 -14.20 -2.13 0.51
C LEU A 442 -12.78 -1.60 0.39
N LYS A 443 -12.12 -1.41 1.53
CA LYS A 443 -10.78 -0.83 1.63
C LYS A 443 -9.84 -1.78 2.34
N VAL A 444 -8.55 -1.73 2.02
CA VAL A 444 -7.50 -2.42 2.78
C VAL A 444 -7.51 -1.90 4.22
N LYS A 445 -7.48 -2.81 5.21
CA LYS A 445 -7.31 -2.43 6.62
C LYS A 445 -5.95 -1.74 6.79
N GLN A 446 -5.95 -0.58 7.42
CA GLN A 446 -4.74 0.15 7.77
C GLN A 446 -4.08 -0.45 9.00
#